data_AF-A0A943BCC4-F1
#
_entry.id   AF-A0A943BCC4-F1
#
_cell.length_a   1.000
_cell.length_b   1.000
_cell.length_c   1.000
_cell.angle_alpha   90.00
_cell.angle_beta   90.00
_cell.angle_gamma   90.00
#
_symmetry.space_group_name_H-M   'P 1'
#
loop_
_entity.id
_entity.type
_entity.pdbx_description
1 polymer ?
#
loop_
_entity_poly.entity_id
_entity_poly.type
_entity_poly.pdbx_seq_one_letter_code
_entity_poly.pdbx_strand_id
1 'polypeptide(L)'
;EPSDIYYDFKQGFRKNWKQSFILSIFGGLTLIIIISAFLYYFQLEGISYYSMMFIIAIVTIIYGMIWIYAYPMAVSVNLKLHYIIKNSFILSVMYIKNSIIAFLICSLLIVLSIIFLPMSVPVILVFSFSGCSFVSSFCAWNAIEKNIIK
;
A
#
# COMPACT_ATOMS: atom_id res chain seq x y z
N GLU A 1 8.42 25.34 -18.98
CA GLU A 1 7.15 25.24 -19.73
C GLU A 1 6.03 25.59 -18.77
N PRO A 2 4.92 26.23 -19.19
CA PRO A 2 3.77 26.36 -18.31
C PRO A 2 3.30 24.94 -18.02
N SER A 3 3.59 24.44 -16.82
CA SER A 3 3.17 23.12 -16.39
C SER A 3 1.67 23.17 -16.18
N ASP A 4 0.90 22.87 -17.23
CA ASP A 4 -0.51 22.61 -17.08
C ASP A 4 -0.65 21.34 -16.26
N ILE A 5 -0.78 21.52 -14.94
CA ILE A 5 -0.84 20.45 -13.93
C ILE A 5 -1.86 19.39 -14.33
N TYR A 6 -2.99 19.82 -14.91
CA TYR A 6 -4.02 18.93 -15.42
C TYR A 6 -3.56 18.10 -16.62
N TYR A 7 -2.83 18.71 -17.56
CA TYR A 7 -2.32 18.03 -18.74
C TYR A 7 -1.28 16.97 -18.34
N ASP A 8 -0.33 17.34 -17.46
CA ASP A 8 0.70 16.45 -16.94
C ASP A 8 0.09 15.28 -16.16
N PHE A 9 -0.89 15.56 -15.30
CA PHE A 9 -1.64 14.54 -14.57
C PHE A 9 -2.36 13.57 -15.51
N LYS A 10 -3.10 14.10 -16.50
CA LYS A 10 -3.86 13.29 -17.45
C LYS A 10 -2.95 12.42 -18.31
N GLN A 11 -1.80 12.94 -18.73
CA GLN A 11 -0.82 12.20 -19.50
C GLN A 11 -0.17 11.08 -18.66
N GLY A 12 0.28 11.39 -17.44
CA GLY A 12 0.87 10.42 -16.52
C GLY A 12 -0.12 9.30 -16.14
N PHE A 13 -1.37 9.68 -15.87
CA PHE A 13 -2.44 8.73 -15.60
C PHE A 13 -2.66 7.78 -16.77
N ARG A 14 -2.84 8.29 -17.99
CA ARG A 14 -3.06 7.44 -19.19
C ARG A 14 -1.88 6.51 -19.46
N LYS A 15 -0.65 6.97 -19.22
CA LYS A 15 0.57 6.18 -19.43
C LYS A 15 0.62 4.98 -18.49
N ASN A 16 0.33 5.18 -17.20
CA ASN A 16 0.54 4.15 -16.17
C ASN A 16 -0.74 3.37 -15.80
N TRP A 17 -1.92 3.80 -16.27
CA TRP A 17 -3.22 3.22 -15.89
C TRP A 17 -3.27 1.69 -15.98
N LYS A 18 -2.82 1.09 -17.10
CA LYS A 18 -2.84 -0.38 -17.27
C LYS A 18 -1.98 -1.08 -16.23
N GLN A 19 -0.79 -0.54 -15.96
CA GLN A 19 0.15 -1.11 -15.02
C GLN A 19 -0.35 -1.00 -13.59
N SER A 20 -0.81 0.18 -13.18
CA SER A 20 -1.40 0.42 -11.87
C SER A 20 -2.66 -0.41 -11.65
N PHE A 21 -3.51 -0.58 -12.68
CA PHE A 21 -4.72 -1.40 -12.59
C PHE A 21 -4.40 -2.88 -12.37
N ILE A 22 -3.45 -3.43 -13.12
CA ILE A 22 -3.00 -4.82 -12.92
C ILE A 22 -2.40 -4.98 -11.52
N LEU A 23 -1.59 -4.03 -11.07
CA LEU A 23 -1.02 -4.01 -9.73
C LEU A 23 -2.16 -4.04 -8.67
N SER A 24 -3.18 -3.20 -8.81
CA SER A 24 -4.33 -3.17 -7.91
C SER A 24 -5.12 -4.48 -7.90
N ILE A 25 -5.28 -5.17 -9.04
CA ILE A 25 -5.92 -6.49 -9.08
C ILE A 25 -5.12 -7.50 -8.26
N PHE A 26 -3.81 -7.58 -8.48
CA PHE A 26 -2.95 -8.49 -7.72
C PHE A 26 -3.03 -8.19 -6.23
N GLY A 27 -2.95 -6.92 -5.85
CA GLY A 27 -3.07 -6.50 -4.46
C GLY A 27 -4.44 -6.79 -3.85
N GLY A 28 -5.50 -6.59 -4.61
CA GLY A 28 -6.86 -6.92 -4.16
C GLY A 28 -7.04 -8.42 -3.91
N LEU A 29 -6.58 -9.26 -4.82
CA LEU A 29 -6.65 -10.72 -4.68
C LEU A 29 -5.88 -11.22 -3.46
N THR A 30 -4.65 -10.74 -3.25
CA THR A 30 -3.87 -11.12 -2.07
C THR A 30 -4.49 -10.62 -0.76
N LEU A 31 -5.11 -9.44 -0.76
CA LEU A 31 -5.88 -8.96 0.40
C LEU A 31 -7.08 -9.86 0.71
N ILE A 32 -7.83 -10.29 -0.31
CA ILE A 32 -8.98 -11.21 -0.13
C ILE A 32 -8.51 -12.54 0.49
N ILE A 33 -7.36 -13.06 0.05
CA ILE A 33 -6.76 -14.28 0.63
C ILE A 33 -6.39 -14.06 2.10
N ILE A 34 -5.75 -12.93 2.44
CA ILE A 34 -5.38 -12.60 3.82
C ILE A 34 -6.64 -12.49 4.70
N ILE A 35 -7.68 -11.79 4.24
CA ILE A 35 -8.95 -11.66 4.97
C ILE A 35 -9.59 -13.04 5.19
N SER A 36 -9.62 -13.88 4.14
CA SER A 36 -10.17 -15.23 4.23
C SER A 36 -9.39 -16.09 5.24
N ALA A 37 -8.05 -15.95 5.28
CA ALA A 37 -7.20 -16.63 6.25
C ALA A 37 -7.49 -16.16 7.68
N PHE A 38 -7.67 -14.86 7.92
CA PHE A 38 -8.10 -14.34 9.22
C PHE A 38 -9.44 -14.96 9.64
N LEU A 39 -10.44 -14.94 8.76
CA LEU A 39 -11.78 -15.50 9.05
C LEU A 39 -11.72 -17.00 9.38
N TYR A 40 -10.88 -17.76 8.68
CA TYR A 40 -10.65 -19.17 8.98
C TYR A 40 -9.95 -19.37 10.33
N TYR A 41 -8.86 -18.63 10.59
CA TYR A 41 -8.13 -18.76 11.85
C TYR A 41 -8.93 -18.29 13.07
N PHE A 42 -9.90 -17.40 12.91
CA PHE A 42 -10.86 -17.03 13.97
C PHE A 42 -11.70 -18.21 14.47
N GLN A 43 -11.82 -19.30 13.70
CA GLN A 43 -12.56 -20.50 14.08
C GLN A 43 -11.69 -21.52 14.85
N LEU A 44 -10.37 -21.32 14.92
CA LEU A 44 -9.48 -22.18 15.67
C LEU A 44 -9.54 -21.86 17.17
N GLU A 45 -9.17 -22.83 17.99
CA GLU A 45 -9.08 -22.67 19.44
C GLU A 45 -7.68 -23.01 19.97
N GLY A 46 -7.40 -22.61 21.21
CA GLY A 46 -6.17 -22.94 21.92
C GLY A 46 -4.91 -22.41 21.25
N ILE A 47 -3.81 -23.16 21.33
CA ILE A 47 -2.49 -22.71 20.87
C ILE A 47 -2.41 -22.50 19.35
N SER A 48 -3.21 -23.25 18.60
CA SER A 48 -3.35 -23.11 17.14
C SER A 48 -3.90 -21.75 16.73
N TYR A 49 -4.87 -21.22 17.48
CA TYR A 49 -5.42 -19.89 17.23
C TYR A 49 -4.33 -18.82 17.36
N TYR A 50 -3.66 -18.77 18.51
CA TYR A 50 -2.67 -17.72 18.80
C TYR A 50 -1.49 -17.75 17.84
N SER A 51 -0.99 -18.95 17.54
CA SER A 51 0.15 -19.12 16.62
C SER A 51 -0.20 -18.69 15.20
N MET A 52 -1.33 -19.16 14.65
CA MET A 52 -1.74 -18.80 13.28
C MET A 52 -2.12 -17.33 13.16
N MET A 53 -2.80 -16.76 14.16
CA MET A 53 -3.11 -15.33 14.21
C MET A 53 -1.86 -14.45 14.23
N PHE A 54 -0.85 -14.85 15.02
CA PHE A 54 0.41 -14.12 15.07
C PHE A 54 1.15 -14.15 13.72
N ILE A 55 1.19 -15.32 13.07
CA ILE A 55 1.83 -15.48 11.76
C ILE A 55 1.13 -14.62 10.70
N ILE A 56 -0.21 -14.69 10.60
CA ILE A 56 -0.95 -13.92 9.59
C ILE A 56 -0.88 -12.42 9.84
N ALA A 57 -0.79 -11.98 11.12
CA ALA A 57 -0.58 -10.58 11.46
C ALA A 57 0.78 -10.08 10.94
N ILE A 58 1.86 -10.85 11.12
CA ILE A 58 3.18 -10.50 10.59
C ILE A 58 3.16 -10.43 9.06
N VAL A 59 2.54 -11.42 8.41
CA VAL A 59 2.39 -11.44 6.94
C VAL A 59 1.65 -10.18 6.46
N THR A 60 0.60 -9.77 7.16
CA THR A 60 -0.19 -8.58 6.81
C THR A 60 0.62 -7.29 6.95
N ILE A 61 1.44 -7.18 8.00
CA ILE A 61 2.34 -6.03 8.20
C ILE A 61 3.36 -5.95 7.07
N ILE A 62 4.07 -7.04 6.78
CA ILE A 62 5.07 -7.10 5.70
C ILE A 62 4.41 -6.76 4.37
N TYR A 63 3.25 -7.35 4.10
CA TYR A 63 2.48 -7.08 2.90
C TYR A 63 2.15 -5.59 2.78
N GLY A 64 1.59 -4.97 3.82
CA GLY A 64 1.30 -3.53 3.85
C GLY A 64 2.53 -2.65 3.57
N MET A 65 3.69 -3.03 4.10
CA MET A 65 4.94 -2.33 3.82
C MET A 65 5.35 -2.37 2.36
N ILE A 66 5.20 -3.50 1.67
CA ILE A 66 5.53 -3.63 0.24
C ILE A 66 4.68 -2.65 -0.58
N TRP A 67 3.39 -2.56 -0.27
CA TRP A 67 2.44 -1.73 -1.03
C TRP A 67 2.67 -0.24 -0.90
N ILE A 68 3.27 0.21 0.22
CA ILE A 68 3.69 1.61 0.39
C ILE A 68 4.68 2.04 -0.70
N TYR A 69 5.57 1.15 -1.15
CA TYR A 69 6.56 1.45 -2.19
C TYR A 69 6.12 1.05 -3.60
N ALA A 70 5.22 0.06 -3.73
CA ALA A 70 4.80 -0.47 -5.04
C ALA A 70 4.06 0.57 -5.90
N TYR A 71 3.10 1.30 -5.31
CA TYR A 71 2.33 2.31 -6.04
C TYR A 71 3.18 3.52 -6.48
N PRO A 72 3.99 4.16 -5.60
CA PRO A 72 4.88 5.24 -6.03
C PRO A 72 5.89 4.80 -7.09
N MET A 73 6.42 3.58 -7.00
CA MET A 73 7.38 3.06 -7.99
C MET A 73 6.74 2.79 -9.35
N ALA A 74 5.48 2.33 -9.37
CA ALA A 74 4.72 2.12 -10.61
C ALA A 74 4.45 3.42 -11.38
N VAL A 75 4.40 4.57 -10.68
CA VAL A 75 4.18 5.88 -11.32
C VAL A 75 5.50 6.56 -11.68
N SER A 76 6.54 6.38 -10.86
CA SER A 76 7.80 7.12 -10.96
C SER A 76 8.85 6.45 -11.86
N VAL A 77 8.78 5.13 -12.06
CA VAL A 77 9.82 4.36 -12.76
C VAL A 77 9.21 3.47 -13.84
N ASN A 78 9.80 3.45 -15.03
CA ASN A 78 9.38 2.58 -16.13
C ASN A 78 9.97 1.16 -15.96
N LEU A 79 9.60 0.45 -14.89
CA LEU A 79 9.99 -0.95 -14.64
C LEU A 79 8.84 -1.91 -14.97
N LYS A 80 9.18 -3.17 -15.32
CA LYS A 80 8.17 -4.24 -15.42
C LYS A 80 7.59 -4.56 -14.04
N LEU A 81 6.32 -4.98 -14.00
CA LEU A 81 5.57 -5.25 -12.76
C LEU A 81 6.29 -6.18 -11.77
N HIS A 82 6.93 -7.25 -12.25
CA HIS A 82 7.64 -8.19 -11.37
C HIS A 82 8.87 -7.56 -10.72
N TYR A 83 9.55 -6.64 -11.40
CA TYR A 83 10.65 -5.88 -10.80
C TYR A 83 10.16 -4.86 -9.78
N ILE A 84 8.99 -4.25 -10.00
CA ILE A 84 8.39 -3.34 -9.02
C ILE A 84 8.14 -4.08 -7.72
N ILE A 85 7.43 -5.20 -7.74
CA ILE A 85 7.12 -5.95 -6.51
C ILE A 85 8.40 -6.39 -5.78
N LYS A 86 9.38 -6.92 -6.52
CA LYS A 86 10.66 -7.35 -5.95
C LYS A 86 11.44 -6.19 -5.33
N ASN A 87 11.52 -5.05 -6.02
CA ASN A 87 12.24 -3.88 -5.54
C ASN A 87 11.51 -3.21 -4.37
N SER A 88 10.18 -3.16 -4.40
CA SER A 88 9.37 -2.67 -3.28
C SER A 88 9.56 -3.52 -2.04
N PHE A 89 9.69 -4.85 -2.17
CA PHE A 89 10.04 -5.72 -1.05
C PHE A 89 11.42 -5.39 -0.49
N ILE A 90 12.45 -5.30 -1.33
CA ILE A 90 13.81 -4.97 -0.90
C ILE A 90 13.83 -3.60 -0.19
N LEU A 91 13.19 -2.58 -0.76
CA LEU A 91 13.09 -1.25 -0.16
C LEU A 91 12.36 -1.26 1.18
N SER A 92 11.29 -2.04 1.31
CA SER A 92 10.55 -2.16 2.57
C SER A 92 11.42 -2.72 3.70
N VAL A 93 12.33 -3.64 3.38
CA VAL A 93 13.28 -4.21 4.35
C VAL A 93 14.44 -3.25 4.62
N MET A 94 15.00 -2.61 3.58
CA MET A 94 16.09 -1.65 3.73
C MET A 94 15.68 -0.43 4.56
N TYR A 95 14.45 0.06 4.37
CA TYR A 95 13.89 1.22 5.07
C TYR A 95 12.82 0.80 6.07
N ILE A 96 13.06 -0.26 6.84
CA ILE A 96 12.06 -0.87 7.73
C ILE A 96 11.48 0.13 8.74
N LYS A 97 12.31 1.02 9.32
CA LYS A 97 11.83 2.05 10.26
C LYS A 97 10.80 2.97 9.63
N ASN A 98 11.08 3.48 8.42
CA ASN A 98 10.17 4.35 7.70
C ASN A 98 8.93 3.60 7.22
N SER A 99 9.10 2.34 6.81
CA SER A 99 8.03 1.44 6.38
C SER A 99 7.05 1.16 7.52
N ILE A 100 7.55 0.90 8.73
CA ILE A 100 6.74 0.70 9.93
C ILE A 100 5.95 1.97 10.25
N ILE A 101 6.61 3.12 10.28
CA ILE A 101 5.95 4.40 10.61
C ILE A 101 4.85 4.71 9.59
N ALA A 102 5.15 4.57 8.29
CA ALA A 102 4.19 4.80 7.23
C ALA A 102 3.00 3.84 7.31
N PHE A 103 3.26 2.55 7.59
CA PHE A 103 2.21 1.55 7.81
C PHE A 103 1.33 1.90 9.01
N LEU A 104 1.91 2.29 10.13
CA LEU A 104 1.18 2.69 11.34
C LEU A 104 0.29 3.91 11.07
N ILE A 105 0.81 4.95 10.42
CA ILE A 105 0.01 6.14 10.06
C ILE A 105 -1.14 5.76 9.12
N CYS A 106 -0.88 4.94 8.09
CA CYS A 106 -1.91 4.47 7.17
C CYS A 106 -2.98 3.64 7.90
N SER A 107 -2.58 2.74 8.80
CA SER A 107 -3.50 1.92 9.59
C SER A 107 -4.36 2.78 10.52
N LEU A 108 -3.78 3.80 11.15
CA LEU A 108 -4.47 4.73 12.04
C LEU A 108 -5.50 5.57 11.26
N LEU A 109 -5.14 6.04 10.06
CA LEU A 109 -6.09 6.73 9.17
C LEU A 109 -7.28 5.83 8.83
N ILE A 110 -7.05 4.56 8.48
CA ILE A 110 -8.12 3.60 8.18
C ILE A 110 -9.00 3.33 9.41
N VAL A 111 -8.41 3.12 10.59
CA VAL A 111 -9.17 2.86 11.82
C VAL A 111 -10.03 4.05 12.22
N LEU A 112 -9.48 5.27 12.22
CA LEU A 112 -10.26 6.49 12.46
C LEU A 112 -11.43 6.58 11.48
N SER A 113 -11.18 6.27 10.21
CA SER A 113 -12.18 6.30 9.16
C SER A 113 -13.34 5.35 9.43
N ILE A 114 -13.07 4.15 9.95
CA ILE A 114 -14.10 3.16 10.30
C ILE A 114 -14.93 3.63 11.51
N ILE A 115 -14.30 4.24 12.52
CA ILE A 115 -14.98 4.71 13.75
C ILE A 115 -15.99 5.83 13.45
N PHE A 116 -15.71 6.71 12.48
CA PHE A 116 -16.58 7.84 12.13
C PHE A 116 -17.71 7.49 11.14
N LEU A 117 -17.85 6.23 10.73
CA LEU A 117 -19.03 5.76 9.96
C LEU A 117 -20.26 5.67 10.90
N PRO A 118 -21.42 6.29 10.57
CA PRO A 118 -21.90 6.52 9.21
C PRO A 118 -21.98 8.00 8.77
N MET A 119 -21.48 8.96 9.55
CA MET A 119 -21.84 10.39 9.38
C MET A 119 -21.34 11.06 8.08
N SER A 120 -20.41 10.46 7.34
CA SER A 120 -19.94 11.03 6.06
C SER A 120 -19.14 10.05 5.17
N VAL A 121 -19.78 8.96 4.71
CA VAL A 121 -19.17 7.93 3.84
C VAL A 121 -18.29 8.50 2.71
N PRO A 122 -18.72 9.52 1.93
CA PRO A 122 -17.91 10.03 0.81
C PRO A 122 -16.66 10.78 1.29
N VAL A 123 -16.79 11.59 2.35
CA VAL A 123 -15.70 12.42 2.88
C VAL A 123 -14.63 11.55 3.49
N ILE A 124 -15.05 10.53 4.23
CA ILE A 124 -14.17 9.56 4.87
C ILE A 124 -13.39 8.79 3.82
N LEU A 125 -14.05 8.22 2.80
CA LEU A 125 -13.35 7.48 1.74
C LEU A 125 -12.32 8.35 1.01
N VAL A 126 -12.69 9.57 0.62
CA VAL A 126 -11.74 10.47 -0.07
C VAL A 126 -10.56 10.81 0.84
N PHE A 127 -10.80 11.05 2.13
CA PHE A 127 -9.75 11.41 3.08
C PHE A 127 -8.80 10.25 3.41
N SER A 128 -9.31 9.04 3.66
CA SER A 128 -8.46 7.88 3.97
C SER A 128 -7.64 7.48 2.76
N PHE A 129 -8.26 7.35 1.58
CA PHE A 129 -7.56 6.90 0.38
C PHE A 129 -6.52 7.95 -0.08
N SER A 130 -6.89 9.23 -0.09
CA SER A 130 -5.95 10.31 -0.42
C SER A 130 -4.83 10.41 0.61
N GLY A 131 -5.15 10.34 1.90
CA GLY A 131 -4.18 10.40 3.00
C GLY A 131 -3.17 9.26 2.94
N CYS A 132 -3.63 8.02 2.74
CA CYS A 132 -2.75 6.86 2.58
C CYS A 132 -1.85 6.99 1.34
N SER A 133 -2.39 7.48 0.22
CA SER A 133 -1.60 7.71 -1.00
C SER A 133 -0.54 8.79 -0.81
N PHE A 134 -0.88 9.86 -0.08
CA PHE A 134 0.04 10.96 0.24
C PHE A 134 1.18 10.48 1.15
N VAL A 135 0.84 9.81 2.26
CA VAL A 135 1.83 9.24 3.20
C VAL A 135 2.75 8.26 2.47
N SER A 136 2.19 7.37 1.66
CA SER A 136 2.97 6.39 0.91
C SER A 136 3.95 7.06 -0.06
N SER A 137 3.50 8.07 -0.78
CA SER A 137 4.35 8.81 -1.72
C SER A 137 5.47 9.57 -1.00
N PHE A 138 5.17 10.23 0.11
CA PHE A 138 6.16 10.99 0.88
C PHE A 138 7.23 10.09 1.51
N CYS A 139 6.82 8.97 2.13
CA CYS A 139 7.74 8.03 2.75
C CYS A 139 8.56 7.22 1.73
N ALA A 140 7.97 6.90 0.57
CA ALA A 140 8.65 6.14 -0.47
C ALA A 140 9.65 6.97 -1.28
N TRP A 141 9.41 8.28 -1.45
CA TRP A 141 10.19 9.12 -2.35
C TRP A 141 11.70 9.10 -2.08
N ASN A 142 12.11 9.33 -0.83
CA ASN A 142 13.53 9.33 -0.43
C ASN A 142 14.21 7.98 -0.70
N ALA A 143 13.49 6.87 -0.51
CA ALA A 143 14.00 5.53 -0.76
C ALA A 143 14.12 5.23 -2.26
N ILE A 144 13.14 5.67 -3.07
CA ILE A 144 13.14 5.47 -4.52
C ILE A 144 14.23 6.31 -5.18
N GLU A 145 14.34 7.59 -4.81
CA GLU A 145 15.33 8.50 -5.39
C GLU A 145 16.76 8.01 -5.18
N LYS A 146 17.09 7.54 -3.97
CA LYS A 146 18.45 7.11 -3.61
C LYS A 146 18.91 5.78 -4.17
N ASN A 147 18.00 4.86 -4.49
CA ASN A 147 18.35 3.48 -4.86
C ASN A 147 17.98 3.11 -6.30
N ILE A 148 17.14 3.91 -6.97
CA ILE A 148 16.62 3.58 -8.30
C ILE A 148 16.91 4.69 -9.32
N ILE A 149 16.86 5.95 -8.90
CA ILE A 149 17.02 7.09 -9.81
C ILE A 149 18.47 7.59 -9.84
N LYS A 150 19.11 7.69 -8.68
CA LYS A 150 20.53 8.02 -8.51
C LYS A 150 21.36 6.75 -8.33
#